data_AF-A0A8S3UT75-F1
#
_entry.id   AF-A0A8S3UT75-F1
#
_cell.length_a   1.000
_cell.length_b   1.000
_cell.length_c   1.000
_cell.angle_alpha   90.00
_cell.angle_beta   90.00
_cell.angle_gamma   90.00
#
_symmetry.space_group_name_H-M   'P 1'
#
loop_
_entity.id
_entity.type
_entity.pdbx_description
1 polymer ?
#
loop_
_entity_poly.entity_id
_entity_poly.type
_entity_poly.pdbx_seq_one_letter_code
_entity_poly.pdbx_strand_id
1 'polypeptide(L)'
;MITLVRHLTDPKDLIPPLGGYDRLPLANETTPTSDLARIKFYRNFLAHLVEEKIDDTEFTTAWNIITDAISRLGGLTMKQECDNLKVKTLDQSSREIILEIKRSNDEIKELKKSMESLKIFNEDMSTEMKKLEMSLKDTVPWNIRAEIKEILDEWKDNDKMSKRQTSNKQRSLDSYFKVARQAGNEETGDIDENSVAINPSPNESVIEAEPALACSENTPSTSSEILLSPIDYSDPVQFNKRSLSDEDRLKLLKTKWIPSSNSYIYPKNNQNRRYNKSWENDYSWLRYSPSQDGAYCSLCIAFQDHPSENPRYNEFVTIPYNDWKNALGEKRDRLALHSNSERHLKALEKVVSYYRFRIREGHL
;
A
#
# COMPACT_ATOMS: atom_id res chain seq x y z
N MET A 1 -4.62 -4.77 -13.38
CA MET A 1 -5.25 -6.08 -13.59
C MET A 1 -4.39 -6.85 -14.57
N ILE A 2 -3.74 -7.96 -14.18
CA ILE A 2 -2.94 -8.79 -15.09
C ILE A 2 -3.86 -9.88 -15.63
N THR A 3 -4.36 -9.69 -16.85
CA THR A 3 -5.19 -10.70 -17.53
C THR A 3 -4.27 -11.73 -18.17
N LEU A 4 -4.47 -13.01 -17.86
CA LEU A 4 -3.75 -14.09 -18.53
C LEU A 4 -4.27 -14.23 -19.96
N VAL A 5 -3.36 -14.32 -20.92
CA VAL A 5 -3.66 -14.40 -22.37
C VAL A 5 -4.69 -15.50 -22.71
N ARG A 6 -4.70 -16.60 -21.95
CA ARG A 6 -5.68 -17.70 -22.07
C ARG A 6 -7.13 -17.32 -21.73
N HIS A 7 -7.36 -16.19 -21.08
CA HIS A 7 -8.70 -15.67 -20.74
C HIS A 7 -9.22 -14.65 -21.75
N LEU A 8 -8.48 -14.37 -22.83
CA LEU A 8 -8.92 -13.48 -23.93
C LEU A 8 -9.94 -14.15 -24.86
N THR A 9 -10.24 -15.42 -24.62
CA THR A 9 -11.13 -16.28 -25.41
C THR A 9 -12.02 -17.06 -24.42
N ASP A 10 -13.28 -17.34 -24.80
CA ASP A 10 -14.27 -17.94 -23.90
C ASP A 10 -13.76 -19.31 -23.36
N PRO A 11 -13.62 -19.50 -22.03
CA PRO A 11 -12.91 -20.65 -21.44
C PRO A 11 -13.47 -22.03 -21.78
N LYS A 12 -14.73 -22.11 -22.23
CA LYS A 12 -15.46 -23.38 -22.30
C LYS A 12 -15.08 -24.26 -23.51
N ASP A 13 -14.38 -23.72 -24.51
CA ASP A 13 -14.09 -24.43 -25.77
C ASP A 13 -12.61 -24.44 -26.20
N LEU A 14 -11.67 -24.03 -25.33
CA LEU A 14 -10.25 -23.88 -25.71
C LEU A 14 -9.45 -25.18 -25.52
N ILE A 15 -9.30 -25.94 -26.61
CA ILE A 15 -8.35 -27.06 -26.67
C ILE A 15 -6.93 -26.49 -26.71
N PRO A 16 -6.05 -26.81 -25.74
CA PRO A 16 -4.66 -26.36 -25.75
C PRO A 16 -3.95 -26.77 -27.05
N PRO A 17 -2.99 -25.96 -27.54
CA PRO A 17 -2.23 -26.36 -28.72
C PRO A 17 -1.41 -27.62 -28.40
N LEU A 18 -1.11 -28.44 -29.43
CA LEU A 18 -0.48 -29.76 -29.30
C LEU A 18 0.83 -29.73 -28.48
N GLY A 19 1.58 -28.62 -28.53
CA GLY A 19 2.82 -28.38 -27.79
C GLY A 19 2.69 -27.54 -26.51
N GLY A 20 1.47 -27.18 -26.10
CA GLY A 20 1.20 -26.26 -24.99
C GLY A 20 1.52 -24.79 -25.30
N TYR A 21 1.26 -23.90 -24.35
CA TYR A 21 1.40 -22.43 -24.53
C TYR A 21 2.83 -21.90 -24.41
N ASP A 22 3.81 -22.77 -24.18
CA ASP A 22 5.22 -22.38 -23.98
C ASP A 22 6.11 -22.73 -25.17
N ARG A 23 5.56 -23.42 -26.18
CA ARG A 23 6.27 -23.77 -27.42
C ARG A 23 5.69 -22.99 -28.60
N LEU A 24 6.55 -22.61 -29.54
CA LEU A 24 6.14 -21.98 -30.79
C LEU A 24 5.38 -23.01 -31.65
N PRO A 25 4.11 -22.77 -32.00
CA PRO A 25 3.35 -23.68 -32.86
C PRO A 25 3.81 -23.61 -34.32
N LEU A 26 3.62 -24.70 -35.06
CA LEU A 26 3.98 -24.82 -36.48
C LEU A 26 3.22 -23.80 -37.33
N ALA A 27 3.80 -23.35 -38.45
CA ALA A 27 3.23 -22.27 -39.27
C ALA A 27 1.81 -22.58 -39.81
N ASN A 28 1.47 -23.85 -40.01
CA ASN A 28 0.15 -24.29 -40.44
C ASN A 28 -0.88 -24.42 -39.30
N GLU A 29 -0.44 -24.33 -38.03
CA GLU A 29 -1.32 -24.35 -36.86
C GLU A 29 -1.90 -22.93 -36.62
N THR A 30 -3.05 -22.68 -37.23
CA THR A 30 -3.76 -21.38 -37.23
C THR A 30 -5.01 -21.35 -36.34
N THR A 31 -5.12 -22.30 -35.39
CA THR A 31 -6.21 -22.29 -34.42
C THR A 31 -6.06 -21.11 -33.44
N PRO A 32 -7.15 -20.62 -32.82
CA PRO A 32 -7.06 -19.52 -31.86
C PRO A 32 -6.06 -19.77 -30.72
N THR A 33 -6.00 -20.99 -30.18
CA THR A 33 -5.05 -21.35 -29.12
C THR A 33 -3.60 -21.37 -29.60
N SER A 34 -3.35 -21.80 -30.84
CA SER A 34 -2.03 -21.74 -31.46
C SER A 34 -1.60 -20.30 -31.69
N ASP A 35 -2.51 -19.42 -32.12
CA ASP A 35 -2.21 -18.00 -32.30
C ASP A 35 -1.93 -17.28 -30.98
N LEU A 36 -2.65 -17.61 -29.91
CA LEU A 36 -2.34 -17.11 -28.56
C LEU A 36 -0.96 -17.58 -28.07
N ALA A 37 -0.63 -18.85 -28.29
CA ALA A 37 0.69 -19.40 -27.93
C ALA A 37 1.81 -18.72 -28.74
N ARG A 38 1.58 -18.47 -30.03
CA ARG A 38 2.51 -17.77 -30.92
C ARG A 38 2.75 -16.32 -30.49
N ILE A 39 1.69 -15.56 -30.18
CA ILE A 39 1.81 -14.20 -29.66
C ILE A 39 2.60 -14.19 -28.34
N LYS A 40 2.28 -15.11 -27.42
CA LYS A 40 3.00 -15.24 -26.15
C LYS A 40 4.48 -15.55 -26.37
N PHE A 41 4.80 -16.47 -27.27
CA PHE A 41 6.17 -16.85 -27.60
C PHE A 41 6.96 -15.64 -28.11
N TYR A 42 6.47 -14.93 -29.13
CA TYR A 42 7.18 -13.78 -29.68
C TYR A 42 7.27 -12.61 -28.70
N ARG A 43 6.25 -12.37 -27.87
CA ARG A 43 6.34 -11.38 -26.79
C ARG A 43 7.49 -11.72 -25.83
N ASN A 44 7.62 -12.98 -25.43
CA ASN A 44 8.69 -13.42 -24.54
C ASN A 44 10.06 -13.33 -25.22
N PHE A 45 10.17 -13.75 -26.49
CA PHE A 45 11.38 -13.65 -27.29
C PHE A 45 11.87 -12.20 -27.36
N LEU A 46 10.99 -11.26 -27.72
CA LEU A 46 11.32 -9.83 -27.83
C LEU A 46 11.69 -9.21 -26.47
N ALA A 47 11.04 -9.64 -25.38
CA ALA A 47 11.32 -9.15 -24.03
C ALA A 47 12.68 -9.64 -23.47
N HIS A 48 13.27 -10.67 -24.06
CA HIS A 48 14.53 -11.28 -23.62
C HIS A 48 15.67 -11.11 -24.63
N LEU A 49 15.55 -10.16 -25.56
CA LEU A 49 16.64 -9.81 -26.47
C LEU A 49 17.86 -9.33 -25.66
N VAL A 50 18.99 -10.03 -25.83
CA VAL A 50 20.21 -9.85 -25.03
C VAL A 50 20.83 -8.46 -25.22
N GLU A 51 20.70 -7.88 -26.42
CA GLU A 51 21.33 -6.61 -26.78
C GLU A 51 20.33 -5.46 -26.98
N GLU A 52 19.04 -5.66 -26.67
CA GLU A 52 17.95 -4.72 -26.98
C GLU A 52 17.90 -4.28 -28.46
N LYS A 53 18.53 -5.08 -29.34
CA LYS A 53 18.57 -4.88 -30.79
C LYS A 53 17.93 -6.08 -31.46
N ILE A 54 17.25 -5.79 -32.54
CA ILE A 54 16.66 -6.76 -33.46
C ILE A 54 16.97 -6.24 -34.87
N ASP A 55 17.40 -7.10 -35.78
CA ASP A 55 17.62 -6.69 -37.15
C ASP A 55 16.29 -6.56 -37.92
N ASP A 56 16.31 -5.85 -39.04
CA ASP A 56 15.10 -5.56 -39.83
C ASP A 56 14.42 -6.84 -40.36
N THR A 57 15.18 -7.90 -40.61
CA THR A 57 14.67 -9.18 -41.11
C THR A 57 13.92 -9.92 -40.01
N GLU A 58 14.53 -10.02 -38.83
CA GLU A 58 13.91 -10.60 -37.64
C GLU A 58 12.68 -9.81 -37.19
N PHE A 59 12.78 -8.47 -37.19
CA PHE A 59 11.65 -7.60 -36.86
C PHE A 59 10.50 -7.81 -37.83
N THR A 60 10.76 -7.78 -39.13
CA THR A 60 9.72 -7.98 -40.16
C THR A 60 9.07 -9.35 -40.04
N THR A 61 9.87 -10.38 -39.77
CA THR A 61 9.39 -11.74 -39.57
C THR A 61 8.48 -11.83 -38.35
N ALA A 62 8.93 -11.35 -37.19
CA ALA A 62 8.14 -11.35 -35.96
C ALA A 62 6.86 -10.51 -36.11
N TRP A 63 6.97 -9.32 -36.71
CA TRP A 63 5.83 -8.44 -36.98
C TRP A 63 4.75 -9.16 -37.78
N ASN A 64 5.09 -9.68 -38.95
CA ASN A 64 4.13 -10.34 -39.84
C ASN A 64 3.45 -11.54 -39.14
N ILE A 65 4.23 -12.36 -38.43
CA ILE A 65 3.71 -13.53 -37.72
C ILE A 65 2.75 -13.14 -36.60
N ILE A 66 3.07 -12.09 -35.83
CA ILE A 66 2.20 -11.59 -34.75
C ILE A 66 0.94 -10.95 -35.35
N THR A 67 1.06 -10.10 -36.38
CA THR A 67 -0.09 -9.45 -37.00
C THR A 67 -1.02 -10.43 -37.68
N ASP A 68 -0.49 -11.48 -38.30
CA ASP A 68 -1.30 -12.55 -38.89
C ASP A 68 -2.10 -13.30 -37.82
N ALA A 69 -1.47 -13.61 -36.68
CA ALA A 69 -2.14 -14.24 -35.54
C ALA A 69 -3.24 -13.34 -34.95
N ILE A 70 -2.93 -12.05 -34.73
CA ILE A 70 -3.90 -11.06 -34.25
C ILE A 70 -5.07 -10.90 -35.23
N SER A 71 -4.79 -10.89 -36.54
CA SER A 71 -5.81 -10.78 -37.58
C SER A 71 -6.74 -11.99 -37.61
N ARG A 72 -6.23 -13.21 -37.37
CA ARG A 72 -7.06 -14.40 -37.25
C ARG A 72 -7.92 -14.41 -35.99
N LEU A 73 -7.40 -13.90 -34.87
CA LEU A 73 -8.13 -13.83 -33.61
C LEU A 73 -9.20 -12.74 -33.58
N GLY A 74 -8.89 -11.56 -34.12
CA GLY A 74 -9.73 -10.36 -33.99
C GLY A 74 -10.31 -9.82 -35.30
N GLY A 75 -10.10 -10.53 -36.41
CA GLY A 75 -10.66 -10.20 -37.71
C GLY A 75 -10.10 -8.92 -38.35
N LEU A 76 -10.85 -8.40 -39.32
CA LEU A 76 -10.43 -7.28 -40.18
C LEU A 76 -10.12 -6.00 -39.38
N THR A 77 -10.88 -5.71 -38.32
CA THR A 77 -10.68 -4.53 -37.48
C THR A 77 -9.31 -4.55 -36.81
N MET A 78 -8.93 -5.68 -36.22
CA MET A 78 -7.60 -5.80 -35.59
C MET A 78 -6.47 -5.78 -36.62
N LYS A 79 -6.70 -6.32 -37.82
CA LYS A 79 -5.75 -6.20 -38.93
C LYS A 79 -5.49 -4.73 -39.30
N GLN A 80 -6.56 -3.93 -39.45
CA GLN A 80 -6.45 -2.50 -39.75
C GLN A 80 -5.72 -1.74 -38.64
N GLU A 81 -5.99 -2.05 -37.36
CA GLU A 81 -5.25 -1.49 -36.24
C GLU A 81 -3.76 -1.85 -36.28
N CYS A 82 -3.42 -3.09 -36.60
CA CYS A 82 -2.03 -3.50 -36.81
C CYS A 82 -1.35 -2.73 -37.95
N ASP A 83 -2.01 -2.63 -39.12
CA ASP A 83 -1.48 -1.89 -40.27
C ASP A 83 -1.26 -0.42 -39.93
N ASN A 84 -2.20 0.20 -39.21
CA ASN A 84 -2.08 1.56 -38.71
C ASN A 84 -0.91 1.70 -37.73
N LEU A 85 -0.74 0.77 -36.79
CA LEU A 85 0.37 0.78 -35.82
C LEU A 85 1.74 0.69 -36.49
N LYS A 86 1.85 -0.02 -37.62
CA LYS A 86 3.12 -0.14 -38.37
C LYS A 86 3.62 1.20 -38.89
N VAL A 87 2.69 2.08 -39.28
CA VAL A 87 3.00 3.38 -39.91
C VAL A 87 2.79 4.57 -38.98
N LYS A 88 2.10 4.36 -37.86
CA LYS A 88 1.79 5.42 -36.90
C LYS A 88 3.09 5.99 -36.33
N THR A 89 3.28 7.29 -36.54
CA THR A 89 4.37 8.01 -35.89
C THR A 89 4.07 8.09 -34.40
N LEU A 90 5.07 7.74 -33.59
CA LEU A 90 5.02 7.96 -32.16
C LEU A 90 4.93 9.45 -31.87
N ASP A 91 3.83 9.89 -31.23
CA ASP A 91 3.70 11.26 -30.74
C ASP A 91 4.67 11.54 -29.59
N GLN A 92 4.88 12.82 -29.29
CA GLN A 92 5.87 13.25 -28.30
C GLN A 92 5.59 12.65 -26.90
N SER A 93 4.32 12.62 -26.50
CA SER A 93 3.89 12.06 -25.20
C SER A 93 4.23 10.57 -25.08
N SER A 94 3.92 9.79 -26.12
CA SER A 94 4.19 8.35 -26.16
C SER A 94 5.69 8.06 -26.15
N ARG A 95 6.52 8.91 -26.77
CA ARG A 95 7.98 8.80 -26.71
C ARG A 95 8.51 9.03 -25.32
N GLU A 96 8.04 10.07 -24.63
CA GLU A 96 8.44 10.38 -23.27
C GLU A 96 8.10 9.23 -22.31
N ILE A 97 6.92 8.64 -22.44
CA ILE A 97 6.51 7.47 -21.65
C ILE A 97 7.44 6.28 -21.90
N ILE A 98 7.78 5.98 -23.16
CA ILE A 98 8.68 4.86 -23.49
C ILE A 98 10.08 5.10 -22.93
N LEU A 99 10.60 6.32 -23.03
CA LEU A 99 11.92 6.67 -22.48
C LEU A 99 11.96 6.57 -20.96
N GLU A 100 10.87 6.96 -20.28
CA GLU A 100 10.75 6.82 -18.83
C GLU A 100 10.67 5.35 -18.40
N ILE A 101 9.90 4.53 -19.12
CA ILE A 101 9.85 3.07 -18.89
C ILE A 101 11.24 2.47 -19.07
N LYS A 102 11.98 2.89 -20.11
CA LYS A 102 13.34 2.41 -20.37
C LYS A 102 14.27 2.76 -19.20
N ARG A 103 14.27 4.03 -18.78
CA ARG A 103 15.06 4.51 -17.64
C ARG A 103 14.77 3.71 -16.36
N SER A 104 13.48 3.52 -16.05
CA SER A 104 13.08 2.76 -14.86
C SER A 104 13.53 1.30 -14.93
N ASN A 105 13.47 0.66 -16.10
CA ASN A 105 13.97 -0.71 -16.28
C ASN A 105 15.49 -0.80 -16.10
N ASP A 106 16.24 0.19 -16.59
CA ASP A 106 17.70 0.27 -16.41
C ASP A 106 18.06 0.43 -14.93
N GLU A 107 17.34 1.29 -14.20
CA GLU A 107 17.51 1.45 -12.75
C GLU A 107 17.22 0.15 -11.99
N ILE A 108 16.13 -0.56 -12.34
CA ILE A 108 15.80 -1.86 -11.76
C ILE A 108 16.91 -2.89 -12.02
N LYS A 109 17.51 -2.86 -13.22
CA LYS A 109 18.61 -3.77 -13.59
C LYS A 109 19.85 -3.50 -12.74
N GLU A 110 20.21 -2.23 -12.53
CA GLU A 110 21.35 -1.85 -11.68
C GLU A 110 21.11 -2.14 -10.20
N LEU A 111 19.89 -1.91 -9.71
CA LEU A 111 19.51 -2.29 -8.34
C LEU A 111 19.61 -3.80 -8.12
N LYS A 112 19.18 -4.62 -9.09
CA LYS A 112 19.31 -6.08 -9.02
C LYS A 112 20.76 -6.53 -8.95
N LYS A 113 21.65 -5.95 -9.76
CA LYS A 113 23.09 -6.23 -9.70
C LYS A 113 23.66 -5.87 -8.32
N SER A 114 23.31 -4.69 -7.80
CA SER A 114 23.76 -4.23 -6.47
C SER A 114 23.28 -5.16 -5.35
N MET A 115 22.04 -5.63 -5.44
CA MET A 115 21.47 -6.58 -4.46
C MET A 115 22.20 -7.93 -4.48
N GLU A 116 22.57 -8.44 -5.66
CA GLU A 116 23.35 -9.68 -5.75
C GLU A 116 24.75 -9.51 -5.14
N SER A 117 25.42 -8.38 -5.39
CA SER A 117 26.71 -8.08 -4.76
C SER A 117 26.62 -8.01 -3.23
N LEU A 118 25.57 -7.37 -2.70
CA LEU A 118 25.34 -7.31 -1.24
C LEU A 118 25.06 -8.68 -0.65
N LYS A 119 24.36 -9.55 -1.39
CA LYS A 119 24.08 -10.91 -0.96
C LYS A 119 25.37 -11.72 -0.82
N ILE A 120 26.27 -11.65 -1.81
CA ILE A 120 27.60 -12.29 -1.75
C ILE A 120 28.39 -11.74 -0.57
N PHE A 121 28.43 -10.42 -0.39
CA PHE A 121 29.13 -9.80 0.75
C PHE A 121 28.59 -10.27 2.11
N ASN A 122 27.27 -10.41 2.24
CA ASN A 122 26.65 -10.89 3.47
C ASN A 122 26.95 -12.37 3.74
N GLU A 123 27.01 -13.20 2.68
CA GLU A 123 27.44 -14.59 2.78
C GLU A 123 28.90 -14.68 3.27
N ASP A 124 29.81 -13.90 2.68
CA ASP A 124 31.22 -13.82 3.10
C ASP A 124 31.34 -13.38 4.56
N MET A 125 30.66 -12.30 4.96
CA MET A 125 30.63 -11.85 6.36
C MET A 125 30.11 -12.92 7.31
N SER A 126 29.08 -13.67 6.91
CA SER A 126 28.56 -14.79 7.71
C SER A 126 29.60 -15.91 7.88
N THR A 127 30.41 -16.19 6.86
CA THR A 127 31.49 -17.20 6.96
C THR A 127 32.61 -16.74 7.88
N GLU A 128 33.06 -15.49 7.78
CA GLU A 128 34.07 -14.91 8.68
C GLU A 128 33.56 -14.88 10.13
N MET A 129 32.30 -14.50 10.36
CA MET A 129 31.70 -14.57 11.69
C MET A 129 31.75 -15.99 12.29
N LYS A 130 31.44 -17.03 11.50
CA LYS A 130 31.55 -18.42 11.96
C LYS A 130 32.98 -18.82 12.27
N LYS A 131 33.96 -18.36 11.49
CA LYS A 131 35.38 -18.62 11.71
C LYS A 131 35.89 -17.96 12.99
N LEU A 132 35.53 -16.70 13.23
CA LEU A 132 35.82 -16.00 14.48
C LEU A 132 35.14 -16.66 15.66
N GLU A 133 33.88 -17.08 15.51
CA GLU A 133 33.17 -17.81 16.56
C GLU A 133 33.93 -19.08 16.91
N MET A 134 34.35 -19.87 15.92
CA MET A 134 35.13 -21.10 16.10
C MET A 134 36.48 -20.83 16.80
N SER A 135 37.22 -19.81 16.38
CA SER A 135 38.48 -19.41 17.03
C SER A 135 38.28 -18.99 18.49
N LEU A 136 37.18 -18.30 18.80
CA LEU A 136 36.80 -17.96 20.17
C LEU A 136 36.48 -19.22 20.99
N LYS A 137 35.88 -20.26 20.38
CA LYS A 137 35.61 -21.56 21.03
C LYS A 137 36.89 -22.25 21.48
N ASP A 138 37.96 -22.11 20.71
CA ASP A 138 39.24 -22.77 20.94
C ASP A 138 40.14 -21.97 21.90
N THR A 139 39.99 -20.64 21.92
CA THR A 139 40.80 -19.75 22.77
C THR A 139 40.28 -19.67 24.20
N VAL A 140 38.96 -19.75 24.40
CA VAL A 140 38.35 -19.66 25.74
C VAL A 140 38.26 -21.06 26.37
N PRO A 141 38.98 -21.32 27.48
CA PRO A 141 38.93 -22.61 28.18
C PRO A 141 37.49 -22.99 28.55
N TRP A 142 37.18 -24.29 28.48
CA TRP A 142 35.81 -24.81 28.65
C TRP A 142 35.15 -24.33 29.96
N ASN A 143 35.95 -24.11 31.00
CA ASN A 143 35.52 -23.68 32.34
C ASN A 143 34.92 -22.26 32.31
N ILE A 144 35.58 -21.30 31.66
CA ILE A 144 35.10 -19.91 31.51
C ILE A 144 33.91 -19.89 30.54
N ARG A 145 33.94 -20.78 29.54
CA ARG A 145 32.88 -20.91 28.55
C ARG A 145 31.58 -21.46 29.15
N ALA A 146 31.69 -22.32 30.17
CA ALA A 146 30.56 -22.82 30.94
C ALA A 146 29.93 -21.70 31.79
N GLU A 147 30.72 -20.91 32.51
CA GLU A 147 30.22 -19.75 33.27
C GLU A 147 29.56 -18.71 32.36
N ILE A 148 30.18 -18.35 31.23
CA ILE A 148 29.58 -17.43 30.25
C ILE A 148 28.28 -18.01 29.69
N LYS A 149 28.24 -19.32 29.42
CA LYS A 149 27.04 -19.97 28.89
C LYS A 149 25.93 -20.02 29.93
N GLU A 150 26.25 -20.21 31.21
CA GLU A 150 25.29 -20.16 32.32
C GLU A 150 24.69 -18.76 32.47
N ILE A 151 25.51 -17.70 32.42
CA ILE A 151 25.04 -16.31 32.41
C ILE A 151 24.19 -16.02 31.16
N LEU A 152 24.59 -16.53 29.98
CA LEU A 152 23.85 -16.33 28.73
C LEU A 152 22.53 -17.11 28.71
N ASP A 153 22.50 -18.30 29.31
CA ASP A 153 21.30 -19.11 29.45
C ASP A 153 20.36 -18.53 30.52
N GLU A 154 20.87 -17.95 31.61
CA GLU A 154 20.09 -17.12 32.55
C GLU A 154 19.49 -15.88 31.86
N TRP A 155 20.26 -15.20 31.01
CA TRP A 155 19.76 -14.08 30.22
C TRP A 155 18.70 -14.51 29.19
N LYS A 156 18.92 -15.64 28.50
CA LYS A 156 17.93 -16.21 27.57
C LYS A 156 16.70 -16.72 28.28
N ASP A 157 16.81 -17.23 29.50
CA ASP A 157 15.67 -17.67 30.29
C ASP A 157 14.91 -16.48 30.90
N ASN A 158 15.59 -15.38 31.25
CA ASN A 158 14.95 -14.10 31.56
C ASN A 158 14.25 -13.48 30.33
N ASP A 159 14.87 -13.53 29.14
CA ASP A 159 14.27 -13.09 27.87
C ASP A 159 13.11 -14.02 27.44
N LYS A 160 13.21 -15.34 27.67
CA LYS A 160 12.10 -16.29 27.47
C LYS A 160 10.99 -16.14 28.49
N MET A 161 11.26 -15.79 29.75
CA MET A 161 10.25 -15.46 30.76
C MET A 161 9.52 -14.16 30.39
N SER A 162 10.26 -13.16 29.89
CA SER A 162 9.73 -11.93 29.29
C SER A 162 8.90 -12.20 28.02
N LYS A 163 9.36 -13.14 27.16
CA LYS A 163 8.63 -13.59 25.96
C LYS A 163 7.43 -14.50 26.28
N ARG A 164 7.45 -15.29 27.36
CA ARG A 164 6.31 -16.10 27.84
C ARG A 164 5.19 -15.24 28.42
N GLN A 165 5.52 -14.09 28.98
CA GLN A 165 4.51 -13.08 29.34
C GLN A 165 3.93 -12.36 28.10
N THR A 166 4.56 -12.46 26.93
CA THR A 166 4.15 -11.76 25.69
C THR A 166 3.76 -12.67 24.52
N SER A 167 3.88 -14.00 24.62
CA SER A 167 3.47 -14.89 23.53
C SER A 167 1.97 -15.20 23.56
N ASN A 168 1.18 -14.41 22.84
CA ASN A 168 -0.07 -14.94 22.29
C ASN A 168 0.27 -15.74 21.02
N LYS A 169 -0.27 -16.95 20.91
CA LYS A 169 -0.01 -17.97 19.87
C LYS A 169 0.10 -17.37 18.46
N GLN A 170 1.30 -17.26 17.90
CA GLN A 170 1.47 -17.18 16.45
C GLN A 170 1.26 -18.59 15.88
N ARG A 171 0.23 -18.74 15.05
CA ARG A 171 0.02 -19.96 14.26
C ARG A 171 0.80 -19.85 12.95
N SER A 172 1.35 -20.98 12.50
CA SER A 172 1.89 -21.10 11.13
C SER A 172 0.81 -20.77 10.11
N LEU A 173 1.20 -20.10 9.01
CA LEU A 173 0.39 -19.80 7.84
C LEU A 173 -0.38 -21.05 7.33
N ASP A 174 0.19 -22.25 7.42
CA ASP A 174 -0.46 -23.50 7.02
C ASP A 174 -1.73 -23.83 7.80
N SER A 175 -1.86 -23.33 9.03
CA SER A 175 -3.06 -23.56 9.85
C SER A 175 -4.27 -22.76 9.37
N TYR A 176 -4.06 -21.65 8.66
CA TYR A 176 -5.13 -20.81 8.12
C TYR A 176 -5.74 -21.42 6.86
N PHE A 177 -4.98 -22.20 6.08
CA PHE A 177 -5.46 -22.81 4.83
C PHE A 177 -6.15 -24.17 5.01
N LYS A 178 -6.14 -24.77 6.21
CA LYS A 178 -6.82 -26.04 6.50
C LYS A 178 -8.32 -25.88 6.77
N VAL A 179 -8.73 -24.73 7.29
CA VAL A 179 -10.13 -24.46 7.69
C VAL A 179 -11.03 -24.18 6.49
N ALA A 180 -10.47 -23.66 5.38
CA ALA A 180 -11.22 -23.31 4.18
C ALA A 180 -11.79 -24.50 3.38
N ARG A 181 -11.44 -25.76 3.73
CA ARG A 181 -11.96 -26.94 3.01
C ARG A 181 -13.24 -27.56 3.61
N GLN A 182 -13.68 -27.10 4.78
CA GLN A 182 -14.80 -27.73 5.51
C GLN A 182 -16.05 -26.86 5.65
N ALA A 183 -16.03 -25.60 5.23
CA ALA A 183 -17.13 -24.65 5.46
C ALA A 183 -17.85 -24.21 4.17
N GLY A 184 -18.04 -25.15 3.23
CA GLY A 184 -18.83 -24.94 2.02
C GLY A 184 -19.83 -26.06 1.84
N ASN A 185 -20.80 -26.17 2.75
CA ASN A 185 -22.08 -26.84 2.55
C ASN A 185 -23.08 -26.34 3.61
N GLU A 186 -24.34 -26.14 3.18
CA GLU A 186 -25.58 -25.77 3.91
C GLU A 186 -25.81 -24.25 4.10
N GLU A 187 -26.60 -23.58 3.24
CA GLU A 187 -28.10 -23.48 3.15
C GLU A 187 -28.71 -22.51 4.20
N THR A 188 -29.09 -21.28 3.83
CA THR A 188 -30.45 -20.75 3.50
C THR A 188 -31.50 -20.78 4.64
N GLY A 189 -32.10 -19.62 4.95
CA GLY A 189 -33.31 -19.51 5.79
C GLY A 189 -33.76 -18.07 6.12
N ASP A 190 -35.05 -17.80 5.90
CA ASP A 190 -35.79 -16.53 5.77
C ASP A 190 -36.20 -15.76 7.07
N ILE A 191 -36.45 -14.43 6.87
CA ILE A 191 -37.57 -13.52 7.28
C ILE A 191 -38.19 -13.61 8.71
N ASP A 192 -38.32 -12.47 9.45
CA ASP A 192 -39.61 -11.70 9.61
C ASP A 192 -39.58 -10.53 10.64
N GLU A 193 -40.52 -9.59 10.43
CA GLU A 193 -40.78 -8.27 11.04
C GLU A 193 -41.59 -8.26 12.37
N ASN A 194 -41.77 -7.02 12.90
CA ASN A 194 -42.73 -6.50 13.90
C ASN A 194 -42.34 -6.56 15.41
N SER A 195 -42.57 -5.56 16.27
CA SER A 195 -43.59 -4.49 16.30
C SER A 195 -43.34 -3.41 17.40
N VAL A 196 -43.72 -2.16 17.08
CA VAL A 196 -44.55 -1.18 17.85
C VAL A 196 -44.00 -0.38 19.07
N ALA A 197 -44.41 0.90 19.06
CA ALA A 197 -44.07 2.09 19.84
C ALA A 197 -44.78 2.25 21.21
N ILE A 198 -44.39 3.28 21.99
CA ILE A 198 -45.24 4.28 22.71
C ILE A 198 -44.33 5.41 23.30
N ASN A 199 -44.64 6.67 22.98
CA ASN A 199 -44.21 7.96 23.59
C ASN A 199 -45.27 8.40 24.64
N PRO A 200 -45.17 9.48 25.50
CA PRO A 200 -44.53 10.78 25.24
C PRO A 200 -43.99 11.63 26.44
N SER A 201 -43.47 12.81 26.05
CA SER A 201 -43.05 14.08 26.70
C SER A 201 -43.76 14.57 28.00
N PRO A 202 -43.27 15.65 28.66
CA PRO A 202 -43.80 16.99 28.33
C PRO A 202 -42.83 18.20 28.41
N ASN A 203 -43.13 19.17 27.51
CA ASN A 203 -43.18 20.65 27.64
C ASN A 203 -41.92 21.45 28.03
N GLU A 204 -41.69 22.71 27.64
CA GLU A 204 -42.22 23.80 26.76
C GLU A 204 -41.11 24.89 26.87
N SER A 205 -40.84 25.88 26.01
CA SER A 205 -41.71 26.84 25.31
C SER A 205 -40.86 27.64 24.30
N VAL A 206 -41.54 28.06 23.24
CA VAL A 206 -41.14 28.90 22.10
C VAL A 206 -41.12 30.39 22.47
N ILE A 207 -40.19 31.19 21.89
CA ILE A 207 -40.46 32.56 21.39
C ILE A 207 -39.58 32.82 20.15
N GLU A 208 -40.22 33.18 19.03
CA GLU A 208 -39.63 33.72 17.78
C GLU A 208 -39.44 35.25 17.86
N ALA A 209 -38.44 35.79 17.15
CA ALA A 209 -38.60 36.88 16.17
C ALA A 209 -37.23 37.38 15.63
N GLU A 210 -37.12 37.42 14.29
CA GLU A 210 -36.27 38.33 13.50
C GLU A 210 -37.19 39.42 12.90
N PRO A 211 -36.75 40.63 12.44
CA PRO A 211 -35.72 40.77 11.40
C PRO A 211 -34.89 42.10 11.32
N ALA A 212 -33.96 42.11 10.34
CA ALA A 212 -33.57 43.21 9.44
C ALA A 212 -32.26 44.02 9.65
N LEU A 213 -31.41 43.93 8.60
CA LEU A 213 -30.39 44.82 8.00
C LEU A 213 -29.97 46.14 8.69
N ALA A 214 -28.63 46.35 8.79
CA ALA A 214 -27.93 47.59 8.41
C ALA A 214 -26.39 47.39 8.30
N CYS A 215 -25.76 48.11 7.36
CA CYS A 215 -24.32 48.12 7.02
C CYS A 215 -23.48 49.15 7.82
N SER A 216 -22.14 48.98 7.75
CA SER A 216 -21.04 49.97 8.00
C SER A 216 -20.80 50.36 9.48
N GLU A 217 -19.61 50.61 10.04
CA GLU A 217 -18.25 50.88 9.53
C GLU A 217 -17.19 50.63 10.65
N ASN A 218 -15.97 50.34 10.21
CA ASN A 218 -14.64 50.37 10.84
C ASN A 218 -14.45 50.99 12.24
N THR A 219 -13.68 50.31 13.11
CA THR A 219 -12.46 50.87 13.72
C THR A 219 -11.50 49.76 14.19
N PRO A 220 -10.18 50.01 14.21
CA PRO A 220 -9.14 48.99 14.29
C PRO A 220 -8.87 48.62 15.74
N SER A 221 -8.75 47.33 16.04
CA SER A 221 -8.27 46.89 17.34
C SER A 221 -7.34 45.70 17.18
N THR A 222 -6.06 46.07 17.16
CA THR A 222 -5.02 45.42 17.93
C THR A 222 -4.77 43.96 17.55
N SER A 223 -3.86 43.81 16.57
CA SER A 223 -3.06 42.60 16.37
C SER A 223 -2.49 42.13 17.70
N SER A 224 -3.20 41.20 18.30
CA SER A 224 -2.65 40.34 19.33
C SER A 224 -1.80 39.35 18.57
N GLU A 225 -0.51 39.65 18.43
CA GLU A 225 0.49 38.65 18.05
C GLU A 225 0.41 37.54 19.11
N ILE A 226 -0.38 36.50 18.80
CA ILE A 226 -0.35 35.26 19.55
C ILE A 226 1.05 34.71 19.34
N LEU A 227 1.85 34.75 20.40
CA LEU A 227 3.15 34.14 20.49
C LEU A 227 2.98 32.64 20.20
N LEU A 228 3.09 32.27 18.91
CA LEU A 228 2.96 30.89 18.46
C LEU A 228 4.15 30.13 19.03
N SER A 229 3.88 29.28 20.03
CA SER A 229 4.75 28.17 20.37
C SER A 229 5.24 27.48 19.08
N PRO A 230 6.52 27.08 18.99
CA PRO A 230 7.02 26.37 17.80
C PRO A 230 6.06 25.22 17.45
N ILE A 231 5.64 25.16 16.18
CA ILE A 231 4.75 24.08 15.71
C ILE A 231 5.51 22.77 15.86
N ASP A 232 5.04 21.87 16.72
CA ASP A 232 5.53 20.50 16.74
C ASP A 232 4.98 19.77 15.51
N TYR A 233 5.79 19.78 14.44
CA TYR A 233 5.47 19.12 13.18
C TYR A 233 5.32 17.60 13.29
N SER A 234 5.65 17.02 14.44
CA SER A 234 5.52 15.59 14.69
C SER A 234 4.12 15.21 15.18
N ASP A 235 3.37 16.15 15.77
CA ASP A 235 2.02 15.92 16.28
C ASP A 235 0.96 16.33 15.23
N PRO A 236 0.22 15.37 14.65
CA PRO A 236 -0.77 15.65 13.60
C PRO A 236 -1.91 16.57 14.05
N VAL A 237 -2.16 16.71 15.36
CA VAL A 237 -3.21 17.59 15.89
C VAL A 237 -3.00 19.05 15.51
N GLN A 238 -1.74 19.47 15.32
CA GLN A 238 -1.40 20.87 15.03
C GLN A 238 -1.88 21.33 13.64
N PHE A 239 -2.23 20.37 12.77
CA PHE A 239 -2.59 20.60 11.37
C PHE A 239 -4.08 20.44 11.08
N ASN A 240 -4.87 19.92 12.03
CA ASN A 240 -6.26 19.50 11.77
C ASN A 240 -7.30 20.63 11.65
N LYS A 241 -6.90 21.89 11.82
CA LYS A 241 -7.79 23.07 11.79
C LYS A 241 -7.25 24.23 10.96
N ARG A 242 -6.22 24.00 10.15
CA ARG A 242 -5.53 25.05 9.39
C ARG A 242 -5.59 24.78 7.90
N SER A 243 -5.68 25.83 7.10
CA SER A 243 -5.29 25.74 5.69
C SER A 243 -3.78 25.50 5.66
N LEU A 244 -3.35 24.41 5.02
CA LEU A 244 -1.96 23.98 5.02
C LEU A 244 -1.23 24.55 3.82
N SER A 245 -0.05 25.13 4.06
CA SER A 245 0.90 25.44 3.00
C SER A 245 1.44 24.15 2.38
N ASP A 246 1.98 24.23 1.17
CA ASP A 246 2.59 23.05 0.54
C ASP A 246 3.78 22.50 1.34
N GLU A 247 4.50 23.35 2.06
CA GLU A 247 5.60 22.92 2.92
C GLU A 247 5.09 22.19 4.18
N ASP A 248 4.01 22.69 4.79
CA ASP A 248 3.39 22.02 5.94
C ASP A 248 2.78 20.67 5.55
N ARG A 249 2.17 20.57 4.34
CA ARG A 249 1.74 19.29 3.78
C ARG A 249 2.90 18.32 3.67
N LEU A 250 4.03 18.75 3.10
CA LEU A 250 5.19 17.88 2.96
C LEU A 250 5.72 17.40 4.30
N LYS A 251 5.84 18.32 5.27
CA LYS A 251 6.29 17.98 6.63
C LYS A 251 5.35 16.96 7.26
N LEU A 252 4.04 17.22 7.30
CA LEU A 252 3.03 16.30 7.84
C LEU A 252 3.06 14.90 7.19
N LEU A 253 3.29 14.82 5.88
CA LEU A 253 3.37 13.53 5.17
C LEU A 253 4.64 12.76 5.55
N LYS A 254 5.78 13.45 5.74
CA LYS A 254 7.09 12.85 6.00
C LYS A 254 7.39 12.61 7.48
N THR A 255 6.90 13.44 8.38
CA THR A 255 7.21 13.38 9.81
C THR A 255 6.26 12.42 10.53
N LYS A 256 6.78 11.83 11.61
CA LYS A 256 6.04 11.01 12.57
C LYS A 256 6.49 11.39 13.97
N TRP A 257 5.56 11.43 14.92
CA TRP A 257 5.95 11.46 16.33
C TRP A 257 6.68 10.17 16.71
N ILE A 258 7.89 10.32 17.25
CA ILE A 258 8.70 9.23 17.76
C ILE A 258 8.95 9.51 19.25
N PRO A 259 8.60 8.60 20.16
CA PRO A 259 8.87 8.79 21.57
C PRO A 259 10.37 8.87 21.84
N SER A 260 10.79 9.69 22.80
CA SER A 260 12.19 9.86 23.19
C SER A 260 12.85 8.57 23.73
N SER A 261 12.05 7.56 24.09
CA SER A 261 12.52 6.24 24.49
C SER A 261 11.86 5.14 23.67
N ASN A 262 12.65 4.17 23.22
CA ASN A 262 12.14 2.95 22.60
C ASN A 262 11.31 2.08 23.56
N SER A 263 11.40 2.31 24.88
CA SER A 263 10.59 1.65 25.90
C SER A 263 9.31 2.42 26.25
N TYR A 264 8.94 3.43 25.46
CA TYR A 264 7.74 4.22 25.73
C TYR A 264 6.47 3.35 25.72
N ILE A 265 5.67 3.53 26.76
CA ILE A 265 4.40 2.84 26.93
C ILE A 265 3.27 3.81 26.57
N TYR A 266 2.55 3.50 25.49
CA TYR A 266 1.35 4.24 25.11
C TYR A 266 0.30 4.18 26.24
N PRO A 267 -0.42 5.30 26.51
CA PRO A 267 -1.46 5.38 27.52
C PRO A 267 -2.54 4.32 27.31
N LYS A 268 -3.19 3.93 28.41
CA LYS A 268 -4.34 3.05 28.36
C LYS A 268 -5.62 3.86 28.46
N ASN A 269 -6.57 3.57 27.58
CA ASN A 269 -7.93 4.08 27.70
C ASN A 269 -8.71 3.36 28.82
N ASN A 270 -9.96 3.79 29.06
CA ASN A 270 -10.85 3.22 30.08
C ASN A 270 -11.15 1.72 29.87
N GLN A 271 -10.90 1.17 28.68
CA GLN A 271 -11.05 -0.26 28.37
C GLN A 271 -9.75 -1.05 28.57
N ASN A 272 -8.73 -0.45 29.20
CA ASN A 272 -7.41 -1.04 29.42
C ASN A 272 -6.69 -1.39 28.09
N ARG A 273 -7.07 -0.74 26.98
CA ARG A 273 -6.46 -0.87 25.65
C ARG A 273 -5.58 0.33 25.36
N ARG A 274 -4.62 0.19 24.46
CA ARG A 274 -3.67 1.24 24.05
C ARG A 274 -3.46 1.24 22.55
N TYR A 275 -2.98 2.35 22.02
CA TYR A 275 -2.47 2.42 20.65
C TYR A 275 -1.38 1.36 20.42
N ASN A 276 -1.43 0.68 19.28
CA ASN A 276 -0.40 -0.25 18.88
C ASN A 276 0.41 0.33 17.71
N LYS A 277 1.66 0.69 17.99
CA LYS A 277 2.60 1.22 16.98
C LYS A 277 2.79 0.31 15.77
N SER A 278 2.61 -1.01 15.92
CA SER A 278 2.76 -1.95 14.80
C SER A 278 1.74 -1.71 13.69
N TRP A 279 0.59 -1.07 13.98
CA TRP A 279 -0.40 -0.72 12.96
C TRP A 279 0.15 0.20 11.88
N GLU A 280 1.18 0.99 12.17
CA GLU A 280 1.77 1.89 11.18
C GLU A 280 2.53 1.16 10.05
N ASN A 281 2.81 -0.14 10.21
CA ASN A 281 3.43 -0.96 9.17
C ASN A 281 2.44 -1.24 8.03
N ASP A 282 1.18 -1.50 8.37
CA ASP A 282 0.12 -1.81 7.41
C ASP A 282 -0.63 -0.54 6.97
N TYR A 283 -0.68 0.47 7.84
CA TYR A 283 -1.37 1.74 7.60
C TYR A 283 -0.35 2.89 7.62
N SER A 284 0.36 3.09 6.51
CA SER A 284 1.42 4.11 6.38
C SER A 284 0.93 5.55 6.57
N TRP A 285 -0.39 5.78 6.45
CA TRP A 285 -1.07 7.05 6.68
C TRP A 285 -1.34 7.34 8.17
N LEU A 286 -1.25 6.33 9.05
CA LEU A 286 -1.59 6.44 10.46
C LEU A 286 -0.52 7.24 11.22
N ARG A 287 -0.94 8.20 12.03
CA ARG A 287 -0.08 9.02 12.90
C ARG A 287 -0.69 9.08 14.30
N TYR A 288 0.11 8.79 15.32
CA TYR A 288 -0.31 8.94 16.71
C TYR A 288 -0.01 10.36 17.22
N SER A 289 -0.97 10.94 17.95
CA SER A 289 -0.85 12.19 18.68
C SER A 289 -0.72 11.90 20.18
N PRO A 290 0.43 12.18 20.81
CA PRO A 290 0.60 11.98 22.25
C PRO A 290 -0.24 12.94 23.08
N SER A 291 -0.53 14.14 22.56
CA SER A 291 -1.32 15.16 23.27
C SER A 291 -2.81 14.81 23.36
N GLN A 292 -3.33 13.99 22.43
CA GLN A 292 -4.73 13.58 22.41
C GLN A 292 -4.96 12.08 22.72
N ASP A 293 -3.90 11.29 22.92
CA ASP A 293 -3.98 9.82 22.97
C ASP A 293 -4.86 9.27 21.83
N GLY A 294 -4.49 9.65 20.61
CA GLY A 294 -5.39 9.57 19.46
C GLY A 294 -4.65 9.40 18.14
N ALA A 295 -5.25 8.64 17.23
CA ALA A 295 -4.71 8.39 15.90
C ALA A 295 -5.39 9.26 14.84
N TYR A 296 -4.58 9.70 13.87
CA TYR A 296 -4.95 10.56 12.78
C TYR A 296 -4.45 9.99 11.45
N CYS A 297 -5.03 10.48 10.35
CA CYS A 297 -4.62 10.19 9.00
C CYS A 297 -3.91 11.40 8.39
N SER A 298 -2.60 11.28 8.18
CA SER A 298 -1.79 12.37 7.61
C SER A 298 -2.25 12.77 6.21
N LEU A 299 -2.71 11.81 5.39
CA LEU A 299 -3.19 12.08 4.03
C LEU A 299 -4.46 12.92 4.06
N CYS A 300 -5.43 12.50 4.87
CA CYS A 300 -6.72 13.17 4.98
C CYS A 300 -6.61 14.56 5.60
N ILE A 301 -5.67 14.77 6.54
CA ILE A 301 -5.37 16.09 7.09
C ILE A 301 -4.70 16.97 6.03
N ALA A 302 -3.69 16.45 5.31
CA ALA A 302 -2.93 17.23 4.33
C ALA A 302 -3.79 17.82 3.21
N PHE A 303 -4.85 17.11 2.80
CA PHE A 303 -5.70 17.47 1.67
C PHE A 303 -7.18 17.58 2.02
N GLN A 304 -7.49 18.00 3.25
CA GLN A 304 -8.86 18.30 3.65
C GLN A 304 -9.41 19.48 2.86
N ASP A 305 -10.54 19.28 2.17
CA ASP A 305 -11.24 20.38 1.49
C ASP A 305 -12.06 21.18 2.51
N HIS A 306 -12.91 20.52 3.33
CA HIS A 306 -13.60 21.10 4.50
C HIS A 306 -14.00 20.00 5.52
N PRO A 307 -14.24 20.30 6.81
CA PRO A 307 -14.86 19.37 7.75
C PRO A 307 -16.26 18.99 7.27
N SER A 308 -16.60 17.70 7.33
CA SER A 308 -17.97 17.26 7.03
C SER A 308 -18.88 17.68 8.19
N GLU A 309 -20.13 18.05 7.90
CA GLU A 309 -21.14 18.28 8.95
C GLU A 309 -21.42 17.02 9.76
N ASN A 310 -21.21 15.84 9.18
CA ASN A 310 -21.36 14.58 9.88
C ASN A 310 -20.06 14.20 10.61
N PRO A 311 -20.05 14.15 11.96
CA PRO A 311 -18.85 13.90 12.75
C PRO A 311 -18.16 12.57 12.45
N ARG A 312 -18.88 11.56 11.95
CA ARG A 312 -18.27 10.26 11.61
C ARG A 312 -17.26 10.36 10.47
N TYR A 313 -17.44 11.31 9.55
CA TYR A 313 -16.48 11.51 8.46
C TYR A 313 -15.27 12.34 8.90
N ASN A 314 -15.30 12.91 10.10
CA ASN A 314 -14.24 13.73 10.67
C ASN A 314 -13.27 12.95 11.58
N GLU A 315 -13.59 11.69 11.89
CA GLU A 315 -12.69 10.76 12.56
C GLU A 315 -11.39 10.59 11.74
N PHE A 316 -10.26 10.46 12.44
CA PHE A 316 -8.89 10.51 11.90
C PHE A 316 -8.45 11.86 11.32
N VAL A 317 -9.32 12.88 11.29
CA VAL A 317 -8.96 14.19 10.74
C VAL A 317 -9.06 15.27 11.81
N THR A 318 -10.27 15.72 12.14
CA THR A 318 -10.47 16.73 13.19
C THR A 318 -10.77 16.08 14.54
N ILE A 319 -11.25 14.83 14.52
CA ILE A 319 -11.53 14.01 15.70
C ILE A 319 -10.50 12.87 15.74
N PRO A 320 -9.74 12.69 16.84
CA PRO A 320 -8.83 11.58 16.97
C PRO A 320 -9.58 10.25 17.01
N TYR A 321 -9.00 9.22 16.41
CA TYR A 321 -9.46 7.85 16.62
C TYR A 321 -8.75 7.24 17.83
N ASN A 322 -9.51 6.77 18.83
CA ASN A 322 -8.96 6.14 20.04
C ASN A 322 -9.72 4.89 20.51
N ASP A 323 -10.59 4.35 19.65
CA ASP A 323 -11.29 3.08 19.91
C ASP A 323 -10.40 1.87 19.57
N TRP A 324 -9.33 1.70 20.34
CA TRP A 324 -8.31 0.67 20.14
C TRP A 324 -8.86 -0.76 20.05
N LYS A 325 -10.05 -1.02 20.60
CA LYS A 325 -10.72 -2.32 20.54
C LYS A 325 -11.18 -2.66 19.13
N ASN A 326 -11.65 -1.67 18.37
CA ASN A 326 -12.23 -1.86 17.03
C ASN A 326 -11.28 -1.42 15.91
N ALA A 327 -9.98 -1.24 16.22
CA ALA A 327 -8.98 -0.84 15.25
C ALA A 327 -8.80 -1.92 14.17
N LEU A 328 -8.72 -3.18 14.60
CA LEU A 328 -8.61 -4.38 13.76
C LEU A 328 -9.60 -5.45 14.23
N GLY A 329 -10.22 -6.17 13.29
CA GLY A 329 -11.03 -7.34 13.63
C GLY A 329 -12.04 -7.72 12.54
N GLU A 330 -12.42 -9.00 12.49
CA GLU A 330 -13.30 -9.56 11.44
C GLU A 330 -14.64 -8.84 11.28
N LYS A 331 -15.20 -8.33 12.39
CA LYS A 331 -16.50 -7.64 12.41
C LYS A 331 -16.38 -6.12 12.34
N ARG A 332 -15.25 -5.56 12.75
CA ARG A 332 -15.02 -4.10 12.92
C ARG A 332 -13.53 -3.82 12.72
N ASP A 333 -13.18 -3.52 11.48
CA ASP A 333 -11.83 -3.12 11.07
C ASP A 333 -11.84 -1.65 10.70
N ARG A 334 -11.82 -0.76 11.71
CA ARG A 334 -11.95 0.68 11.46
C ARG A 334 -10.77 1.24 10.66
N LEU A 335 -9.57 0.69 10.81
CA LEU A 335 -8.40 1.13 10.03
C LEU A 335 -8.53 0.74 8.56
N ALA A 336 -8.95 -0.49 8.24
CA ALA A 336 -9.21 -0.89 6.85
C ALA A 336 -10.42 -0.14 6.26
N LEU A 337 -11.49 0.06 7.03
CA LEU A 337 -12.65 0.84 6.59
C LEU A 337 -12.28 2.29 6.28
N HIS A 338 -11.44 2.93 7.10
CA HIS A 338 -10.93 4.28 6.81
C HIS A 338 -10.09 4.29 5.53
N SER A 339 -9.16 3.34 5.38
CA SER A 339 -8.27 3.23 4.21
C SER A 339 -9.03 3.11 2.89
N ASN A 340 -10.20 2.45 2.91
CA ASN A 340 -11.05 2.25 1.73
C ASN A 340 -12.17 3.29 1.61
N SER A 341 -12.22 4.29 2.50
CA SER A 341 -13.24 5.34 2.42
C SER A 341 -12.98 6.28 1.24
N GLU A 342 -14.04 6.79 0.62
CA GLU A 342 -13.95 7.71 -0.51
C GLU A 342 -13.07 8.94 -0.19
N ARG A 343 -13.21 9.48 1.03
CA ARG A 343 -12.40 10.61 1.50
C ARG A 343 -10.91 10.27 1.51
N HIS A 344 -10.56 9.09 2.00
CA HIS A 344 -9.16 8.63 2.04
C HIS A 344 -8.61 8.43 0.63
N LEU A 345 -9.36 7.78 -0.25
CA LEU A 345 -8.94 7.52 -1.62
C LEU A 345 -8.75 8.83 -2.42
N LYS A 346 -9.63 9.81 -2.25
CA LYS A 346 -9.47 11.16 -2.83
C LYS A 346 -8.25 11.88 -2.28
N ALA A 347 -8.00 11.80 -0.98
CA ALA A 347 -6.81 12.38 -0.37
C ALA A 347 -5.53 11.71 -0.90
N LEU A 348 -5.53 10.39 -1.06
CA LEU A 348 -4.43 9.61 -1.63
C LEU A 348 -4.14 10.03 -3.09
N GLU A 349 -5.17 10.22 -3.91
CA GLU A 349 -5.01 10.70 -5.28
C GLU A 349 -4.37 12.08 -5.34
N LYS A 350 -4.78 13.00 -4.45
CA LYS A 350 -4.15 14.32 -4.32
C LYS A 350 -2.70 14.25 -3.87
N VAL A 351 -2.37 13.35 -2.92
CA VAL A 351 -0.99 13.10 -2.49
C VAL A 351 -0.12 12.63 -3.65
N VAL A 352 -0.60 11.65 -4.43
CA VAL A 352 0.11 11.13 -5.61
C VAL A 352 0.33 12.25 -6.64
N SER A 353 -0.70 13.05 -6.91
CA SER A 353 -0.62 14.18 -7.84
C SER A 353 0.38 15.24 -7.35
N TYR A 354 0.35 15.54 -6.05
CA TYR A 354 1.27 16.47 -5.38
C TYR A 354 2.74 16.02 -5.50
N TYR A 355 3.03 14.74 -5.24
CA TYR A 355 4.40 14.20 -5.40
C TYR A 355 4.85 14.21 -6.87
N ARG A 356 3.99 13.82 -7.80
CA ARG A 356 4.30 13.86 -9.25
C ARG A 356 4.65 15.28 -9.72
N PHE A 357 3.89 16.27 -9.27
CA PHE A 357 4.16 17.67 -9.58
C PHE A 357 5.53 18.11 -9.02
N ARG A 358 5.82 17.84 -7.74
CA ARG A 358 7.10 18.23 -7.14
C ARG A 358 8.32 17.56 -7.76
N ILE A 359 8.21 16.30 -8.20
CA ILE A 359 9.28 15.60 -8.93
C ILE A 359 9.54 16.28 -10.28
N ARG A 360 8.48 16.65 -11.01
CA ARG A 360 8.61 17.36 -12.30
C ARG A 360 9.32 18.71 -12.16
N GLU A 361 9.02 19.45 -11.10
CA GLU A 361 9.61 20.77 -10.83
C GLU A 361 10.97 20.69 -10.11
N GLY A 362 11.49 19.51 -9.79
CA GLY A 362 12.78 19.33 -9.11
C GLY A 362 12.79 19.78 -7.65
N HIS A 363 11.63 19.80 -6.98
CA HIS A 363 11.46 20.24 -5.59
C HIS A 363 11.56 19.09 -4.56
N LEU A 364 11.86 17.87 -5.02
CA LEU A 364 12.07 16.64 -4.26
C LEU A 364 13.16 15.84 -4.96
#